data_AF-I1CMZ8-F1
#
_entry.id   AF-I1CMZ8-F1
#
_cell.length_a   1.000
_cell.length_b   1.000
_cell.length_c   1.000
_cell.angle_alpha   90.00
_cell.angle_beta   90.00
_cell.angle_gamma   90.00
#
_symmetry.space_group_name_H-M   'P 1'
#
loop_
_entity.id
_entity.type
_entity.pdbx_description
1 polymer ?
#
loop_
_entity_poly.entity_id
_entity_poly.type
_entity_poly.pdbx_seq_one_letter_code
_entity_poly.pdbx_strand_id
1 'polypeptide(L)'
;MVEKQGVGKVQEVLKTGLDITIVGDNDFYSQRPQLQAKNLSNTAEALASLDPFCSTHATLATVHKTGLGSSAALITSLVAGLLLHFGMVEDVTSEMSKRWIHNVAQFIHCFAQGKVGSGFDVSSAVWGSHLYKRFNPAILKPIMDEQVDSKLLLDTLHVDNTEWDNQVVPFNLPPGFDLVLADIDAGSHTPTLVSKVLNWKKTKPEEASLLWTELNECNSKVEARFRNLIRLSEQSPEEYKSTIELCSSRLFYQWSSAEGQVAVELLDLHDEFDRVRSLLRKMGELSDVPIEPKEQTQLLEACMQVPGVVMAGVPGGKSINGWFVL
;
A
#
# COMPACT_ATOMS: atom_id res chain seq x y z
N MET A 1 -20.17 14.51 16.84
CA MET A 1 -21.26 15.37 16.35
C MET A 1 -22.04 16.07 17.47
N VAL A 2 -22.60 15.35 18.45
CA VAL A 2 -23.38 15.97 19.55
C VAL A 2 -22.61 17.09 20.27
N GLU A 3 -21.34 16.88 20.58
CA GLU A 3 -20.49 17.90 21.23
C GLU A 3 -20.24 19.13 20.36
N LYS A 4 -20.08 18.95 19.05
CA LYS A 4 -19.72 20.02 18.10
C LYS A 4 -20.93 20.79 17.56
N GLN A 5 -22.05 20.11 17.32
CA GLN A 5 -23.22 20.66 16.64
C GLN A 5 -24.50 20.65 17.47
N GLY A 6 -24.48 20.02 18.65
CA GLY A 6 -25.65 19.90 19.53
C GLY A 6 -26.63 18.81 19.10
N VAL A 7 -27.38 18.28 20.08
CA VAL A 7 -28.35 17.19 19.90
C VAL A 7 -29.42 17.53 18.85
N GLY A 8 -29.87 18.78 18.80
CA GLY A 8 -30.91 19.21 17.86
C GLY A 8 -30.51 19.06 16.40
N LYS A 9 -29.26 19.41 16.05
CA LYS A 9 -28.75 19.28 14.68
C LYS A 9 -28.60 17.82 14.28
N VAL A 10 -28.13 16.97 15.20
CA VAL A 10 -28.03 15.52 15.00
C VAL A 10 -29.39 14.91 14.70
N GLN A 11 -30.40 15.25 15.51
CA GLN A 11 -31.76 14.76 15.33
C GLN A 11 -32.39 15.23 14.02
N GLU A 12 -32.10 16.47 13.61
CA GLU A 12 -32.54 17.00 12.32
C GLU A 12 -31.94 16.22 11.15
N VAL A 13 -30.61 16.02 11.14
CA VAL A 13 -29.90 15.28 10.09
C VAL A 13 -30.38 13.83 10.00
N LEU A 14 -30.64 13.19 11.14
CA LEU A 14 -31.09 11.79 11.21
C LEU A 14 -32.61 11.62 11.09
N LYS A 15 -33.39 12.70 10.94
CA LYS A 15 -34.86 12.66 10.96
C LYS A 15 -35.46 11.73 9.90
N THR A 16 -34.82 11.65 8.73
CA THR A 16 -35.26 10.81 7.61
C THR A 16 -34.54 9.46 7.56
N GLY A 17 -33.76 9.13 8.57
CA GLY A 17 -32.82 8.01 8.54
C GLY A 17 -31.58 8.31 7.70
N LEU A 18 -30.68 7.33 7.64
CA LEU A 18 -29.46 7.37 6.84
C LEU A 18 -29.43 6.14 5.94
N ASP A 19 -29.27 6.37 4.64
CA ASP A 19 -29.04 5.31 3.66
C ASP A 19 -27.55 5.31 3.26
N ILE A 20 -26.91 4.15 3.35
CA ILE A 20 -25.49 3.98 3.06
C ILE A 20 -25.36 2.91 1.99
N THR A 21 -24.96 3.34 0.79
CA THR A 21 -24.60 2.43 -0.29
C THR A 21 -23.09 2.21 -0.31
N ILE A 22 -22.68 0.95 -0.28
CA ILE A 22 -21.29 0.53 -0.39
C ILE A 22 -21.10 -0.16 -1.74
N VAL A 23 -20.10 0.30 -2.49
CA VAL A 23 -19.67 -0.32 -3.75
C VAL A 23 -18.19 -0.68 -3.66
N GLY A 24 -17.80 -1.78 -4.28
CA GLY A 24 -16.42 -2.23 -4.34
C GLY A 24 -15.92 -2.12 -5.77
N ASP A 25 -14.85 -1.37 -5.98
CA ASP A 25 -14.22 -1.22 -7.29
C ASP A 25 -13.80 -2.59 -7.86
N ASN A 26 -13.83 -2.71 -9.19
CA ASN A 26 -13.47 -3.94 -9.89
C ASN A 26 -12.03 -4.37 -9.57
N ASP A 27 -11.11 -3.43 -9.37
CA ASP A 27 -9.69 -3.70 -9.14
C ASP A 27 -9.40 -4.37 -7.78
N PHE A 28 -10.34 -4.31 -6.84
CA PHE A 28 -10.19 -4.97 -5.54
C PHE A 28 -10.48 -6.48 -5.58
N TYR A 29 -11.07 -6.97 -6.67
CA TYR A 29 -11.56 -8.34 -6.78
C TYR A 29 -11.17 -8.97 -8.11
N SER A 30 -10.93 -10.28 -8.11
CA SER A 30 -10.68 -11.01 -9.35
C SER A 30 -11.93 -10.99 -10.23
N GLN A 31 -11.80 -10.43 -11.43
CA GLN A 31 -12.87 -10.36 -12.43
C GLN A 31 -12.88 -11.55 -13.40
N ARG A 32 -12.11 -12.61 -13.11
CA ARG A 32 -12.10 -13.83 -13.93
C ARG A 32 -13.49 -14.44 -14.12
N PRO A 33 -14.36 -14.54 -13.07
CA PRO A 33 -15.72 -15.05 -13.26
C PRO A 33 -16.55 -14.18 -14.21
N GLN A 34 -16.39 -12.85 -14.13
CA GLN A 34 -17.09 -11.89 -14.99
C GLN A 34 -16.66 -12.02 -16.46
N LEU A 35 -15.36 -12.14 -16.71
CA LEU A 35 -14.82 -12.37 -18.05
C LEU A 35 -15.30 -13.70 -18.64
N GLN A 36 -15.29 -14.77 -17.84
CA GLN A 36 -15.80 -16.08 -18.25
C GLN A 36 -17.29 -16.01 -18.60
N ALA A 37 -18.11 -15.35 -17.78
CA ALA A 37 -19.54 -15.19 -18.05
C ALA A 37 -19.83 -14.42 -19.35
N LYS A 38 -18.97 -13.47 -19.71
CA LYS A 38 -19.05 -12.69 -20.97
C LYS A 38 -18.29 -13.32 -22.14
N ASN A 39 -17.68 -14.51 -21.98
CA ASN A 39 -16.79 -15.14 -22.96
C ASN A 39 -15.64 -14.23 -23.45
N LEU A 40 -15.08 -13.42 -22.54
CA LEU A 40 -13.95 -12.53 -22.81
C LEU A 40 -12.63 -13.19 -22.42
N SER A 41 -11.55 -12.82 -23.11
CA SER A 41 -10.19 -13.25 -22.79
C SER A 41 -9.68 -12.62 -21.49
N ASN A 42 -8.73 -13.28 -20.82
CA ASN A 42 -8.06 -12.72 -19.65
C ASN A 42 -6.95 -11.73 -20.05
N THR A 43 -7.35 -10.57 -20.56
CA THR A 43 -6.44 -9.49 -20.98
C THR A 43 -6.80 -8.16 -20.32
N ALA A 44 -5.86 -7.22 -20.29
CA ALA A 44 -6.08 -5.90 -19.71
C ALA A 44 -7.21 -5.14 -20.43
N GLU A 45 -7.30 -5.26 -21.77
CA GLU A 45 -8.33 -4.61 -22.58
C GLU A 45 -9.72 -5.18 -22.28
N ALA A 46 -9.81 -6.50 -22.07
CA ALA A 46 -11.05 -7.14 -21.71
C ALA A 46 -11.51 -6.74 -20.30
N LEU A 47 -10.59 -6.65 -19.34
CA LEU A 47 -10.87 -6.13 -18.00
C LEU A 47 -11.38 -4.68 -18.05
N ALA A 48 -10.73 -3.82 -18.83
CA ALA A 48 -11.12 -2.42 -19.02
C ALA A 48 -12.50 -2.26 -19.70
N SER A 49 -12.99 -3.30 -20.39
CA SER A 49 -14.32 -3.30 -21.03
C SER A 49 -15.47 -3.64 -20.09
N LEU A 50 -15.18 -4.07 -18.85
CA LEU A 50 -16.18 -4.43 -17.87
C LEU A 50 -16.89 -3.19 -17.31
N ASP A 51 -18.18 -3.34 -17.03
CA ASP A 51 -18.96 -2.30 -16.36
C ASP A 51 -18.33 -1.99 -14.98
N PRO A 52 -18.19 -0.72 -14.57
CA PRO A 52 -17.72 -0.36 -13.23
C PRO A 52 -18.61 -0.97 -12.14
N PHE A 53 -17.99 -1.39 -11.02
CA PHE A 53 -18.68 -1.98 -9.87
C PHE A 53 -19.54 -3.20 -10.24
N CYS A 54 -19.07 -4.02 -11.18
CA CYS A 54 -19.80 -5.20 -11.63
C CYS A 54 -19.84 -6.30 -10.57
N SER A 55 -20.80 -7.22 -10.71
CA SER A 55 -20.88 -8.38 -9.82
C SER A 55 -19.65 -9.26 -9.98
N THR A 56 -19.08 -9.71 -8.87
CA THR A 56 -17.98 -10.68 -8.88
C THR A 56 -18.45 -12.11 -9.19
N HIS A 57 -19.78 -12.33 -9.28
CA HIS A 57 -20.41 -13.65 -9.36
C HIS A 57 -19.95 -14.63 -8.26
N ALA A 58 -19.47 -14.09 -7.13
CA ALA A 58 -18.95 -14.84 -6.00
C ALA A 58 -19.65 -14.42 -4.70
N THR A 59 -19.62 -15.30 -3.71
CA THR A 59 -20.04 -14.97 -2.34
C THR A 59 -18.91 -14.28 -1.58
N LEU A 60 -19.21 -13.66 -0.44
CA LEU A 60 -18.18 -13.07 0.42
C LEU A 60 -17.10 -14.09 0.84
N ALA A 61 -17.47 -15.36 0.98
CA ALA A 61 -16.54 -16.43 1.36
C ALA A 61 -15.64 -16.90 0.20
N THR A 62 -16.08 -16.70 -1.05
CA THR A 62 -15.43 -17.24 -2.24
C THR A 62 -14.87 -16.15 -3.15
N VAL A 63 -15.09 -14.88 -2.83
CA VAL A 63 -14.57 -13.77 -3.64
C VAL A 63 -13.05 -13.66 -3.44
N HIS A 64 -12.32 -13.71 -4.55
CA HIS A 64 -10.88 -13.56 -4.56
C HIS A 64 -10.54 -12.07 -4.53
N LYS A 65 -9.82 -11.64 -3.50
CA LYS A 65 -9.35 -10.25 -3.34
C LYS A 65 -7.94 -10.13 -3.90
N THR A 66 -7.68 -9.07 -4.66
CA THR A 66 -6.35 -8.77 -5.25
C THR A 66 -5.29 -8.38 -4.21
N GLY A 67 -5.72 -8.12 -2.97
CA GLY A 67 -4.81 -7.74 -1.89
C GLY A 67 -4.45 -6.26 -1.86
N LEU A 68 -5.04 -5.43 -2.71
CA LEU A 68 -4.83 -3.97 -2.81
C LEU A 68 -5.46 -3.15 -1.66
N GLY A 69 -5.87 -3.79 -0.55
CA GLY A 69 -6.39 -3.06 0.62
C GLY A 69 -7.87 -2.67 0.57
N SER A 70 -8.73 -3.48 -0.07
CA SER A 70 -10.16 -3.15 -0.25
C SER A 70 -10.93 -2.85 1.05
N SER A 71 -10.59 -3.50 2.16
CA SER A 71 -11.20 -3.21 3.46
C SER A 71 -10.80 -1.85 4.02
N ALA A 72 -9.54 -1.44 3.82
CA ALA A 72 -9.07 -0.13 4.24
C ALA A 72 -9.70 0.96 3.40
N ALA A 73 -9.74 0.78 2.07
CA ALA A 73 -10.42 1.71 1.17
C ALA A 73 -11.89 1.92 1.57
N LEU A 74 -12.62 0.82 1.82
CA LEU A 74 -14.02 0.86 2.26
C LEU A 74 -14.21 1.58 3.59
N ILE A 75 -13.43 1.22 4.62
CA ILE A 75 -13.55 1.84 5.95
C ILE A 75 -13.24 3.33 5.85
N THR A 76 -12.15 3.69 5.16
CA THR A 76 -11.74 5.08 4.97
C THR A 76 -12.78 5.88 4.21
N SER A 77 -13.34 5.37 3.11
CA SER A 77 -14.37 6.08 2.33
C SER A 77 -15.66 6.24 3.13
N LEU A 78 -16.07 5.23 3.89
CA LEU A 78 -17.23 5.29 4.76
C LEU A 78 -17.03 6.34 5.88
N VAL A 79 -15.88 6.32 6.55
CA VAL A 79 -15.54 7.28 7.59
C VAL A 79 -15.51 8.70 7.04
N ALA A 80 -14.84 8.92 5.91
CA ALA A 80 -14.80 10.21 5.25
C ALA A 80 -16.22 10.70 4.88
N GLY A 81 -17.04 9.83 4.29
CA GLY A 81 -18.43 10.13 3.94
C GLY A 81 -19.29 10.51 5.14
N LEU A 82 -19.16 9.78 6.26
CA LEU A 82 -19.88 10.08 7.49
C LEU A 82 -19.38 11.38 8.13
N LEU A 83 -18.08 11.61 8.21
CA LEU A 83 -17.52 12.85 8.77
C LEU A 83 -17.93 14.07 7.94
N LEU A 84 -17.96 13.96 6.61
CA LEU A 84 -18.47 14.99 5.72
C LEU A 84 -19.97 15.21 5.91
N HIS A 85 -20.77 14.14 5.86
CA HIS A 85 -22.23 14.21 5.97
C HIS A 85 -22.68 14.89 7.27
N PHE A 86 -21.99 14.58 8.37
CA PHE A 86 -22.25 15.17 9.67
C PHE A 86 -21.49 16.50 9.91
N GLY A 87 -20.79 17.06 8.92
CA GLY A 87 -20.09 18.34 9.03
C GLY A 87 -19.00 18.36 10.11
N MET A 88 -18.35 17.22 10.34
CA MET A 88 -17.20 17.12 11.23
C MET A 88 -15.93 17.62 10.53
N VAL A 89 -15.80 17.33 9.23
CA VAL A 89 -14.80 17.88 8.31
C VAL A 89 -15.49 18.69 7.21
N GLU A 90 -14.80 19.70 6.68
CA GLU A 90 -15.33 20.57 5.61
C GLU A 90 -15.05 19.98 4.21
N ASP A 91 -13.97 19.23 4.09
CA ASP A 91 -13.49 18.63 2.85
C ASP A 91 -12.67 17.35 3.15
N VAL A 92 -12.16 16.67 2.13
CA VAL A 92 -11.34 15.43 2.27
C VAL A 92 -9.89 15.61 1.81
N THR A 93 -9.51 16.83 1.45
CA THR A 93 -8.24 17.18 0.82
C THR A 93 -7.28 17.89 1.77
N SER A 94 -7.81 18.67 2.73
CA SER A 94 -7.03 19.40 3.71
C SER A 94 -6.36 18.45 4.69
N GLU A 95 -5.12 18.77 5.08
CA GLU A 95 -4.34 17.89 5.96
C GLU A 95 -5.00 17.70 7.32
N MET A 96 -5.71 18.70 7.83
CA MET A 96 -6.50 18.58 9.05
C MET A 96 -7.59 17.51 8.90
N SER A 97 -8.36 17.56 7.81
CA SER A 97 -9.44 16.61 7.54
C SER A 97 -8.89 15.21 7.29
N LYS A 98 -7.81 15.07 6.50
CA LYS A 98 -7.13 13.79 6.26
C LYS A 98 -6.63 13.14 7.56
N ARG A 99 -5.98 13.90 8.45
CA ARG A 99 -5.52 13.37 9.74
C ARG A 99 -6.69 12.87 10.58
N TRP A 100 -7.79 13.60 10.63
CA TRP A 100 -8.97 13.16 11.39
C TRP A 100 -9.61 11.91 10.78
N ILE A 101 -9.79 11.88 9.45
CA ILE A 101 -10.29 10.72 8.72
C ILE A 101 -9.40 9.50 8.98
N HIS A 102 -8.08 9.66 8.88
CA HIS A 102 -7.11 8.61 9.17
C HIS A 102 -7.25 8.09 10.59
N ASN A 103 -7.24 8.94 11.61
CA ASN A 103 -7.26 8.48 13.01
C ASN A 103 -8.50 7.62 13.29
N VAL A 104 -9.67 8.08 12.82
CA VAL A 104 -10.94 7.36 12.98
C VAL A 104 -10.97 6.08 12.16
N ALA A 105 -10.60 6.13 10.88
CA ALA A 105 -10.57 4.96 10.01
C ALA A 105 -9.57 3.90 10.49
N GLN A 106 -8.41 4.35 10.96
CA GLN A 106 -7.34 3.50 11.46
C GLN A 106 -7.76 2.78 12.75
N PHE A 107 -8.43 3.49 13.65
CA PHE A 107 -9.02 2.88 14.84
C PHE A 107 -10.08 1.84 14.46
N ILE A 108 -11.05 2.18 13.61
CA ILE A 108 -12.13 1.27 13.20
C ILE A 108 -11.57 0.02 12.52
N HIS A 109 -10.57 0.19 11.65
CA HIS A 109 -9.89 -0.92 10.98
C HIS A 109 -9.15 -1.83 11.97
N CYS A 110 -8.40 -1.27 12.92
CA CYS A 110 -7.75 -2.04 13.98
C CYS A 110 -8.76 -2.78 14.87
N PHE A 111 -9.85 -2.09 15.25
CA PHE A 111 -10.91 -2.63 16.10
C PHE A 111 -11.60 -3.82 15.42
N ALA A 112 -12.00 -3.66 14.15
CA ALA A 112 -12.61 -4.73 13.37
C ALA A 112 -11.68 -5.93 13.16
N GLN A 113 -10.36 -5.71 13.09
CA GLN A 113 -9.36 -6.79 12.99
C GLN A 113 -8.99 -7.42 14.33
N GLY A 114 -9.37 -6.82 15.46
CA GLY A 114 -8.95 -7.24 16.80
C GLY A 114 -7.45 -7.07 17.07
N LYS A 115 -6.72 -6.29 16.25
CA LYS A 115 -5.28 -6.06 16.42
C LYS A 115 -4.84 -4.75 15.76
N VAL A 116 -3.71 -4.21 16.21
CA VAL A 116 -3.08 -3.04 15.59
C VAL A 116 -2.15 -3.48 14.46
N GLY A 117 -2.61 -3.34 13.22
CA GLY A 117 -1.88 -3.66 11.99
C GLY A 117 -0.76 -2.67 11.64
N SER A 118 -0.26 -2.71 10.41
CA SER A 118 0.73 -1.73 9.93
C SER A 118 0.13 -0.33 9.76
N GLY A 119 -1.17 -0.23 9.47
CA GLY A 119 -1.87 1.04 9.21
C GLY A 119 -1.58 1.70 7.86
N PHE A 120 -0.70 1.08 7.07
CA PHE A 120 -0.31 1.62 5.76
C PHE A 120 -1.46 1.61 4.75
N ASP A 121 -2.31 0.59 4.77
CA ASP A 121 -3.45 0.46 3.87
C ASP A 121 -4.48 1.58 4.09
N VAL A 122 -4.79 1.88 5.35
CA VAL A 122 -5.65 3.01 5.72
C VAL A 122 -4.98 4.34 5.37
N SER A 123 -3.69 4.50 5.68
CA SER A 123 -2.95 5.71 5.35
C SER A 123 -2.91 5.95 3.83
N SER A 124 -2.69 4.92 3.02
CA SER A 124 -2.70 5.03 1.56
C SER A 124 -4.08 5.39 1.00
N ALA A 125 -5.16 4.87 1.59
CA ALA A 125 -6.52 5.28 1.22
C ALA A 125 -6.82 6.76 1.53
N VAL A 126 -6.09 7.39 2.46
CA VAL A 126 -6.26 8.80 2.84
C VAL A 126 -5.35 9.74 2.04
N TRP A 127 -4.05 9.42 1.93
CA TRP A 127 -3.05 10.31 1.35
C TRP A 127 -2.60 9.93 -0.07
N GLY A 128 -3.01 8.77 -0.59
CA GLY A 128 -2.54 8.27 -1.88
C GLY A 128 -1.10 7.75 -1.79
N SER A 129 -0.26 8.08 -2.78
CA SER A 129 1.14 7.65 -2.86
C SER A 129 2.02 8.43 -1.86
N HIS A 130 2.67 7.70 -0.95
CA HIS A 130 3.47 8.29 0.12
C HIS A 130 4.43 7.28 0.75
N LEU A 131 5.41 7.78 1.48
CA LEU A 131 6.18 7.01 2.47
C LEU A 131 5.49 7.09 3.81
N TYR A 132 5.43 5.96 4.50
CA TYR A 132 4.70 5.83 5.75
C TYR A 132 5.58 5.27 6.87
N LYS A 133 5.53 5.93 8.02
CA LYS A 133 5.95 5.36 9.29
C LYS A 133 4.73 5.24 10.19
N ARG A 134 4.49 4.03 10.68
CA ARG A 134 3.38 3.75 11.60
C ARG A 134 3.52 4.52 12.91
N PHE A 135 2.39 4.96 13.42
CA PHE A 135 2.24 5.46 14.79
C PHE A 135 2.61 4.40 15.84
N ASN A 136 2.86 4.85 17.07
CA ASN A 136 3.06 4.00 18.23
C ASN A 136 1.73 3.29 18.58
N PRO A 137 1.65 1.95 18.49
CA PRO A 137 0.40 1.21 18.72
C PRO A 137 -0.18 1.39 20.14
N ALA A 138 0.61 1.91 21.10
CA ALA A 138 0.15 2.17 22.46
C ALA A 138 -1.02 3.17 22.53
N ILE A 139 -1.14 4.10 21.58
CA ILE A 139 -2.21 5.10 21.55
C ILE A 139 -3.61 4.48 21.44
N LEU A 140 -3.74 3.36 20.72
CA LEU A 140 -5.02 2.69 20.52
C LEU A 140 -5.38 1.74 21.64
N LYS A 141 -4.40 1.26 22.42
CA LYS A 141 -4.61 0.23 23.44
C LYS A 141 -5.75 0.56 24.43
N PRO A 142 -5.92 1.80 24.94
CA PRO A 142 -6.99 2.13 25.88
C PRO A 142 -8.39 2.10 25.28
N ILE A 143 -8.52 2.18 23.95
CA ILE A 143 -9.80 2.29 23.25
C ILE A 143 -10.15 1.03 22.44
N MET A 144 -9.35 -0.03 22.53
CA MET A 144 -9.53 -1.32 21.84
C MET A 144 -10.37 -2.32 22.65
N ASP A 145 -11.33 -1.83 23.42
CA ASP A 145 -12.28 -2.62 24.22
C ASP A 145 -13.73 -2.31 23.75
N GLU A 146 -14.69 -3.19 24.04
CA GLU A 146 -16.10 -2.96 23.72
C GLU A 146 -16.72 -1.87 24.60
N GLN A 147 -16.19 -1.68 25.82
CA GLN A 147 -16.68 -0.67 26.76
C GLN A 147 -15.63 0.41 26.99
N VAL A 148 -15.74 1.49 26.22
CA VAL A 148 -14.84 2.64 26.30
C VAL A 148 -15.63 3.90 26.61
N ASP A 149 -15.10 4.73 27.50
CA ASP A 149 -15.65 6.04 27.79
C ASP A 149 -15.67 6.90 26.51
N SER A 150 -16.82 7.52 26.22
CA SER A 150 -17.00 8.28 24.97
C SER A 150 -16.04 9.45 24.86
N LYS A 151 -15.72 10.10 25.99
CA LYS A 151 -14.78 11.23 25.99
C LYS A 151 -13.36 10.74 25.72
N LEU A 152 -12.92 9.66 26.36
CA LEU A 152 -11.61 9.04 26.06
C LEU A 152 -11.48 8.67 24.58
N LEU A 153 -12.53 8.08 23.98
CA LEU A 153 -12.53 7.73 22.57
C LEU A 153 -12.37 8.97 21.68
N LEU A 154 -13.15 10.02 21.95
CA LEU A 154 -13.12 11.26 21.18
C LEU A 154 -11.77 11.98 21.32
N ASP A 155 -11.25 12.10 22.54
CA ASP A 155 -9.95 12.73 22.82
C ASP A 155 -8.81 11.95 22.13
N THR A 156 -8.86 10.62 22.14
CA THR A 156 -7.84 9.77 21.51
C THR A 156 -7.81 9.93 19.98
N LEU A 157 -8.99 10.03 19.35
CA LEU A 157 -9.13 10.11 17.89
C LEU A 157 -9.10 11.56 17.36
N HIS A 158 -9.10 12.55 18.23
CA HIS A 158 -9.08 13.96 17.83
C HIS A 158 -7.82 14.30 17.04
N VAL A 159 -7.95 15.22 16.09
CA VAL A 159 -6.84 15.61 15.20
C VAL A 159 -5.70 16.33 15.93
N ASP A 160 -6.01 16.98 17.05
CA ASP A 160 -5.04 17.68 17.90
C ASP A 160 -4.26 16.76 18.83
N ASN A 161 -4.60 15.45 18.88
CA ASN A 161 -3.87 14.51 19.70
C ASN A 161 -2.48 14.24 19.10
N THR A 162 -1.44 14.77 19.76
CA THR A 162 -0.05 14.67 19.32
C THR A 162 0.59 13.30 19.52
N GLU A 163 -0.06 12.39 20.25
CA GLU A 163 0.41 11.01 20.41
C GLU A 163 0.32 10.21 19.10
N TRP A 164 -0.46 10.68 18.12
CA TRP A 164 -0.43 10.17 16.75
C TRP A 164 0.86 10.61 16.06
N ASP A 165 1.92 9.84 16.26
CA ASP A 165 3.29 10.09 15.78
C ASP A 165 3.62 9.43 14.42
N ASN A 166 2.59 9.02 13.66
CA ASN A 166 2.80 8.53 12.30
C ASN A 166 3.40 9.61 11.40
N GLN A 167 4.22 9.18 10.44
CA GLN A 167 4.81 10.08 9.45
C GLN A 167 4.28 9.71 8.08
N VAL A 168 3.81 10.71 7.36
CA VAL A 168 3.33 10.61 5.97
C VAL A 168 4.14 11.62 5.17
N VAL A 169 4.96 11.14 4.25
CA VAL A 169 5.78 11.99 3.38
C VAL A 169 5.36 11.73 1.93
N PRO A 170 4.88 12.75 1.19
CA PRO A 170 4.53 12.59 -0.21
C PRO A 170 5.65 11.93 -1.02
N PHE A 171 5.24 11.01 -1.89
CA PHE A 171 6.13 10.24 -2.74
C PHE A 171 5.43 9.90 -4.04
N ASN A 172 6.13 10.09 -5.15
CA ASN A 172 5.65 9.77 -6.49
C ASN A 172 6.77 9.07 -7.27
N LEU A 173 6.38 8.30 -8.27
CA LEU A 173 7.34 7.75 -9.23
C LEU A 173 7.89 8.89 -10.11
N PRO A 174 9.14 8.78 -10.58
CA PRO A 174 9.69 9.70 -11.57
C PRO A 174 8.89 9.64 -12.89
N PRO A 175 8.86 10.72 -13.69
CA PRO A 175 8.18 10.71 -14.99
C PRO A 175 8.71 9.60 -15.91
N GLY A 176 7.83 8.90 -16.62
CA GLY A 176 8.22 7.81 -17.54
C GLY A 176 8.41 6.44 -16.89
N PHE A 177 7.98 6.28 -15.64
CA PHE A 177 7.94 5.00 -14.94
C PHE A 177 6.50 4.51 -14.82
N ASP A 178 6.28 3.22 -15.10
CA ASP A 178 4.98 2.56 -14.98
C ASP A 178 5.09 1.36 -14.04
N LEU A 179 4.28 1.34 -12.99
CA LEU A 179 4.23 0.20 -12.07
C LEU A 179 3.20 -0.82 -12.57
N VAL A 180 3.68 -2.00 -12.95
CA VAL A 180 2.81 -3.14 -13.29
C VAL A 180 2.69 -4.04 -12.07
N LEU A 181 1.46 -4.20 -11.59
CA LEU A 181 1.12 -5.15 -10.53
C LEU A 181 0.45 -6.38 -11.13
N ALA A 182 0.86 -7.56 -10.70
CA ALA A 182 0.25 -8.80 -11.12
C ALA A 182 -0.09 -9.66 -9.90
N ASP A 183 -1.33 -10.14 -9.88
CA ASP A 183 -1.85 -11.05 -8.87
C ASP A 183 -1.62 -12.50 -9.32
N ILE A 184 -1.01 -13.30 -8.46
CA ILE A 184 -0.93 -14.75 -8.65
C ILE A 184 -2.09 -15.31 -7.82
N ASP A 185 -3.03 -15.97 -8.49
CA ASP A 185 -4.27 -16.56 -7.94
C ASP A 185 -3.99 -17.72 -6.95
N ALA A 186 -3.26 -17.42 -5.89
CA ALA A 186 -2.78 -18.33 -4.86
C ALA A 186 -2.75 -17.53 -3.54
N GLY A 187 -3.88 -17.55 -2.81
CA GLY A 187 -3.96 -16.89 -1.52
C GLY A 187 -3.04 -17.53 -0.49
N SER A 188 -2.10 -16.76 0.08
CA SER A 188 -1.34 -17.18 1.27
C SER A 188 -2.03 -16.75 2.58
N HIS A 189 -1.94 -17.59 3.62
CA HIS A 189 -2.36 -17.23 4.98
C HIS A 189 -1.32 -16.31 5.66
N THR A 190 -1.40 -15.00 5.36
CA THR A 190 -0.48 -13.94 5.80
C THR A 190 -0.16 -13.90 7.31
N PRO A 191 -1.13 -14.13 8.25
CA PRO A 191 -0.84 -14.03 9.68
C PRO A 191 0.25 -14.99 10.15
N THR A 192 0.24 -16.23 9.65
CA THR A 192 1.20 -17.28 10.04
C THR A 192 2.62 -16.91 9.62
N LEU A 193 2.79 -16.31 8.43
CA LEU A 193 4.10 -15.91 7.90
C LEU A 193 4.70 -14.79 8.77
N VAL A 194 3.93 -13.75 9.09
CA VAL A 194 4.40 -12.65 9.94
C VAL A 194 4.77 -13.16 11.33
N SER A 195 3.97 -14.04 11.92
CA SER A 195 4.27 -14.63 13.24
C SER A 195 5.59 -15.39 13.25
N LYS A 196 5.93 -16.12 12.18
CA LYS A 196 7.23 -16.80 12.07
C LYS A 196 8.40 -15.83 12.00
N VAL A 197 8.32 -14.76 11.18
CA VAL A 197 9.35 -13.72 11.11
C VAL A 197 9.55 -13.05 12.46
N LEU A 198 8.47 -12.70 13.15
CA LEU A 198 8.53 -12.08 14.49
C LEU A 198 9.09 -13.03 15.54
N ASN A 199 8.76 -14.32 15.47
CA ASN A 199 9.33 -15.33 16.35
C ASN A 199 10.85 -15.45 16.12
N TRP A 200 11.29 -15.55 14.86
CA TRP A 200 12.71 -15.55 14.52
C TRP A 200 13.43 -14.31 15.10
N LYS A 201 12.89 -13.12 14.86
CA LYS A 201 13.42 -11.86 15.39
C LYS A 201 13.56 -11.86 16.92
N LYS A 202 12.61 -12.48 17.64
CA LYS A 202 12.66 -12.63 19.10
C LYS A 202 13.73 -13.64 19.54
N THR A 203 13.90 -14.74 18.80
CA THR A 203 14.85 -15.80 19.14
C THR A 203 16.30 -15.47 18.77
N LYS A 204 16.52 -14.62 17.76
CA LYS A 204 17.84 -14.24 17.27
C LYS A 204 17.96 -12.70 17.09
N PRO A 205 17.93 -11.93 18.18
CA PRO A 205 17.78 -10.47 18.12
C PRO A 205 18.96 -9.76 17.46
N GLU A 206 20.21 -10.21 17.68
CA GLU A 206 21.40 -9.59 17.09
C GLU A 206 21.44 -9.78 15.57
N GLU A 207 21.28 -11.03 15.10
CA GLU A 207 21.21 -11.37 13.67
C GLU A 207 20.06 -10.63 12.98
N ALA A 208 18.88 -10.60 13.62
CA ALA A 208 17.73 -9.89 13.09
C ALA A 208 17.95 -8.38 13.05
N SER A 209 18.59 -7.79 14.06
CA SER A 209 18.87 -6.35 14.11
C SER A 209 19.83 -5.91 13.00
N LEU A 210 20.88 -6.69 12.75
CA LEU A 210 21.82 -6.41 11.66
C LEU A 210 21.13 -6.44 10.30
N LEU A 211 20.35 -7.50 10.02
CA LEU A 211 19.61 -7.62 8.77
C LEU A 211 18.57 -6.50 8.62
N TRP A 212 17.83 -6.16 9.68
CA TRP A 212 16.83 -5.09 9.64
C TRP A 212 17.44 -3.72 9.37
N THR A 213 18.60 -3.45 9.96
CA THR A 213 19.34 -2.20 9.77
C THR A 213 19.80 -2.09 8.32
N GLU A 214 20.44 -3.13 7.79
CA GLU A 214 20.90 -3.16 6.40
C GLU A 214 19.73 -3.04 5.40
N LEU A 215 18.62 -3.74 5.65
CA LEU A 215 17.42 -3.65 4.83
C LEU A 215 16.82 -2.24 4.86
N ASN A 216 16.81 -1.59 6.02
CA ASN A 216 16.35 -0.20 6.14
C ASN A 216 17.26 0.75 5.34
N GLU A 217 18.58 0.59 5.45
CA GLU A 217 19.55 1.40 4.70
C GLU A 217 19.35 1.26 3.18
N CYS A 218 19.21 0.05 2.65
CA CYS A 218 18.95 -0.18 1.23
C CYS A 218 17.60 0.42 0.78
N ASN A 219 16.53 0.25 1.56
CA ASN A 219 15.23 0.87 1.25
C ASN A 219 15.31 2.40 1.24
N SER A 220 16.06 3.02 2.17
CA SER A 220 16.29 4.46 2.18
C SER A 220 17.08 4.93 0.96
N LYS A 221 18.03 4.14 0.47
CA LYS A 221 18.73 4.47 -0.77
C LYS A 221 17.83 4.38 -1.99
N VAL A 222 17.01 3.34 -2.13
CA VAL A 222 16.01 3.22 -3.20
C VAL A 222 15.10 4.46 -3.23
N GLU A 223 14.62 4.89 -2.06
CA GLU A 223 13.82 6.11 -1.91
C GLU A 223 14.60 7.36 -2.36
N ALA A 224 15.86 7.50 -1.96
CA ALA A 224 16.72 8.59 -2.39
C ALA A 224 16.96 8.58 -3.91
N ARG A 225 17.13 7.42 -4.54
CA ARG A 225 17.28 7.28 -6.02
C ARG A 225 16.05 7.78 -6.75
N PHE A 226 14.85 7.40 -6.30
CA PHE A 226 13.61 7.94 -6.87
C PHE A 226 13.52 9.46 -6.75
N ARG A 227 13.85 10.03 -5.59
CA ARG A 227 13.86 11.49 -5.42
C ARG A 227 14.89 12.18 -6.31
N ASN A 228 16.06 11.58 -6.51
CA ASN A 228 17.08 12.10 -7.40
C ASN A 228 16.61 12.07 -8.85
N LEU A 229 15.97 10.98 -9.30
CA LEU A 229 15.40 10.90 -10.65
C LEU A 229 14.31 11.95 -10.89
N ILE A 230 13.44 12.19 -9.91
CA ILE A 230 12.45 13.30 -9.99
C ILE A 230 13.18 14.64 -10.15
N ARG A 231 14.19 14.91 -9.32
CA ARG A 231 14.98 16.14 -9.40
C ARG A 231 15.67 16.30 -10.75
N LEU A 232 16.25 15.23 -11.30
CA LEU A 232 16.90 15.25 -12.62
C LEU A 232 15.88 15.52 -13.73
N SER A 233 14.66 14.98 -13.61
CA SER A 233 13.58 15.25 -14.56
C SER A 233 13.14 16.72 -14.59
N GLU A 234 13.31 17.44 -13.48
CA GLU A 234 13.02 18.87 -13.37
C GLU A 234 14.21 19.75 -13.79
N GLN A 235 15.43 19.34 -13.47
CA GLN A 235 16.66 20.11 -13.74
C GLN A 235 17.13 20.00 -15.18
N SER A 236 16.95 18.84 -15.82
CA SER A 236 17.42 18.58 -17.19
C SER A 236 16.42 17.70 -17.94
N PRO A 237 15.22 18.23 -18.27
CA PRO A 237 14.11 17.44 -18.83
C PRO A 237 14.46 16.71 -20.13
N GLU A 238 15.23 17.33 -21.03
CA GLU A 238 15.61 16.76 -22.32
C GLU A 238 16.60 15.60 -22.17
N GLU A 239 17.63 15.76 -21.32
CA GLU A 239 18.58 14.69 -20.98
C GLU A 239 17.85 13.53 -20.29
N TYR A 240 17.01 13.85 -19.32
CA TYR A 240 16.19 12.86 -18.62
C TYR A 240 15.32 12.06 -19.58
N LYS A 241 14.54 12.74 -20.41
CA LYS A 241 13.63 12.09 -21.36
C LYS A 241 14.38 11.21 -22.35
N SER A 242 15.44 11.72 -22.98
CA SER A 242 16.25 10.95 -23.93
C SER A 242 16.91 9.72 -23.31
N THR A 243 17.37 9.82 -22.06
CA THR A 243 17.95 8.70 -21.33
C THR A 243 16.90 7.65 -20.97
N ILE A 244 15.73 8.08 -20.49
CA ILE A 244 14.61 7.17 -20.18
C ILE A 244 14.12 6.44 -21.44
N GLU A 245 13.98 7.14 -22.58
CA GLU A 245 13.63 6.52 -23.87
C GLU A 245 14.68 5.52 -24.36
N LEU A 246 15.97 5.80 -24.13
CA LEU A 246 17.05 4.90 -24.47
C LEU A 246 17.03 3.64 -23.59
N CYS A 247 16.91 3.81 -22.28
CA CYS A 247 16.91 2.72 -21.31
C CYS A 247 15.65 1.85 -21.41
N SER A 248 14.48 2.44 -21.71
CA SER A 248 13.22 1.70 -21.86
C SER A 248 13.22 0.68 -23.00
N SER A 249 14.07 0.90 -24.01
CA SER A 249 14.23 0.00 -25.16
C SER A 249 15.38 -1.01 -25.02
N ARG A 250 16.06 -1.04 -23.87
CA ARG A 250 17.28 -1.83 -23.64
C ARG A 250 17.18 -2.67 -22.39
N LEU A 251 17.93 -3.77 -22.38
CA LEU A 251 18.13 -4.57 -21.16
C LEU A 251 19.06 -3.82 -20.21
N PHE A 252 18.85 -4.03 -18.91
CA PHE A 252 19.57 -3.35 -17.83
C PHE A 252 21.10 -3.32 -18.03
N TYR A 253 21.73 -4.46 -18.38
CA TYR A 253 23.18 -4.54 -18.55
C TYR A 253 23.72 -3.65 -19.68
N GLN A 254 22.85 -3.18 -20.58
CA GLN A 254 23.20 -2.28 -21.68
C GLN A 254 23.09 -0.79 -21.28
N TRP A 255 22.51 -0.47 -20.13
CA TRP A 255 22.33 0.92 -19.67
C TRP A 255 23.66 1.58 -19.32
N SER A 256 24.70 0.80 -18.99
CA SER A 256 26.07 1.29 -18.81
C SER A 256 26.66 2.00 -20.05
N SER A 257 26.05 1.80 -21.22
CA SER A 257 26.41 2.53 -22.45
C SER A 257 25.74 3.89 -22.59
N ALA A 258 24.76 4.22 -21.74
CA ALA A 258 24.15 5.53 -21.69
C ALA A 258 25.04 6.45 -20.83
N GLU A 259 25.30 7.66 -21.33
CA GLU A 259 26.04 8.69 -20.61
C GLU A 259 25.07 9.54 -19.77
N GLY A 260 25.57 10.17 -18.70
CA GLY A 260 24.80 11.13 -17.90
C GLY A 260 24.36 10.60 -16.53
N GLN A 261 23.94 11.52 -15.67
CA GLN A 261 23.60 11.20 -14.27
C GLN A 261 22.34 10.33 -14.18
N VAL A 262 21.42 10.46 -15.14
CA VAL A 262 20.16 9.70 -15.15
C VAL A 262 20.42 8.20 -15.32
N ALA A 263 21.34 7.82 -16.23
CA ALA A 263 21.74 6.42 -16.41
C ALA A 263 22.41 5.86 -15.15
N VAL A 264 23.26 6.66 -14.49
CA VAL A 264 23.90 6.28 -13.22
C VAL A 264 22.85 6.05 -12.12
N GLU A 265 21.88 6.95 -11.95
CA GLU A 265 20.82 6.77 -10.95
C GLU A 265 19.92 5.57 -11.24
N LEU A 266 19.66 5.23 -12.51
CA LEU A 266 18.92 4.03 -12.90
C LEU A 266 19.69 2.75 -12.56
N LEU A 267 21.00 2.72 -12.84
CA LEU A 267 21.88 1.62 -12.48
C LEU A 267 21.93 1.41 -10.96
N ASP A 268 22.15 2.49 -10.21
CA ASP A 268 22.16 2.46 -8.75
C ASP A 268 20.80 2.05 -8.17
N LEU A 269 19.68 2.48 -8.76
CA LEU A 269 18.34 2.08 -8.34
C LEU A 269 18.13 0.57 -8.47
N HIS A 270 18.51 -0.02 -9.60
CA HIS A 270 18.46 -1.46 -9.80
C HIS A 270 19.30 -2.19 -8.74
N ASP A 271 20.57 -1.80 -8.59
CA ASP A 271 21.51 -2.49 -7.70
C ASP A 271 21.05 -2.44 -6.23
N GLU A 272 20.57 -1.28 -5.77
CA GLU A 272 20.03 -1.13 -4.42
C GLU A 272 18.74 -1.94 -4.22
N PHE A 273 17.88 -2.05 -5.24
CA PHE A 273 16.67 -2.86 -5.14
C PHE A 273 16.96 -4.38 -5.20
N ASP A 274 17.93 -4.83 -6.00
CA ASP A 274 18.37 -6.23 -5.96
C ASP A 274 18.98 -6.58 -4.59
N ARG A 275 19.67 -5.63 -3.96
CA ARG A 275 20.14 -5.80 -2.57
C ARG A 275 18.96 -5.94 -1.60
N VAL A 276 17.91 -5.13 -1.73
CA VAL A 276 16.66 -5.29 -0.95
C VAL A 276 16.09 -6.70 -1.11
N ARG A 277 15.94 -7.20 -2.35
CA ARG A 277 15.44 -8.56 -2.60
C ARG A 277 16.33 -9.64 -1.98
N SER A 278 17.65 -9.51 -2.12
CA SER A 278 18.61 -10.43 -1.53
C SER A 278 18.47 -10.51 0.00
N LEU A 279 18.27 -9.37 0.65
CA LEU A 279 18.05 -9.31 2.10
C LEU A 279 16.69 -9.89 2.51
N LEU A 280 15.64 -9.69 1.71
CA LEU A 280 14.32 -10.29 1.93
C LEU A 280 14.35 -11.82 1.77
N ARG A 281 15.04 -12.34 0.74
CA ARG A 281 15.30 -13.79 0.58
C ARG A 281 16.04 -14.36 1.77
N LYS A 282 17.13 -13.70 2.21
CA LYS A 282 17.89 -14.09 3.40
C LYS A 282 17.02 -14.08 4.66
N MET A 283 16.17 -13.07 4.84
CA MET A 283 15.20 -13.03 5.95
C MET A 283 14.25 -14.23 5.88
N GLY A 284 13.80 -14.60 4.67
CA GLY A 284 12.94 -15.75 4.46
C GLY A 284 13.60 -17.06 4.87
N GLU A 285 14.85 -17.28 4.45
CA GLU A 285 15.66 -18.44 4.85
C GLU A 285 15.85 -18.51 6.37
N LEU A 286 16.23 -17.39 6.99
CA LEU A 286 16.50 -17.33 8.42
C LEU A 286 15.25 -17.53 9.29
N SER A 287 14.08 -17.16 8.77
CA SER A 287 12.79 -17.24 9.48
C SER A 287 11.91 -18.43 9.09
N ASP A 288 12.35 -19.27 8.15
CA ASP A 288 11.54 -20.36 7.58
C ASP A 288 10.18 -19.84 7.03
N VAL A 289 10.26 -18.71 6.32
CA VAL A 289 9.15 -18.06 5.66
C VAL A 289 9.52 -17.87 4.20
N PRO A 290 8.73 -18.36 3.25
CA PRO A 290 9.09 -18.25 1.85
C PRO A 290 8.75 -16.84 1.34
N ILE A 291 9.45 -15.79 1.81
CA ILE A 291 9.20 -14.35 1.53
C ILE A 291 9.28 -14.04 0.03
N GLU A 292 10.27 -14.61 -0.64
CA GLU A 292 10.36 -14.67 -2.10
C GLU A 292 10.72 -16.13 -2.44
N PRO A 293 9.71 -17.00 -2.66
CA PRO A 293 9.93 -18.40 -3.02
C PRO A 293 10.67 -18.54 -4.35
N LYS A 294 11.29 -19.70 -4.59
CA LYS A 294 12.08 -19.98 -5.79
C LYS A 294 11.31 -19.71 -7.08
N GLU A 295 10.04 -20.07 -7.12
CA GLU A 295 9.15 -19.85 -8.28
C GLU A 295 8.94 -18.37 -8.56
N GLN A 296 8.80 -17.55 -7.52
CA GLN A 296 8.72 -16.09 -7.66
C GLN A 296 10.06 -15.49 -8.04
N THR A 297 11.17 -15.94 -7.47
CA THR A 297 12.51 -15.51 -7.91
C THR A 297 12.70 -15.78 -9.40
N GLN A 298 12.36 -16.98 -9.89
CA GLN A 298 12.46 -17.32 -11.31
C GLN A 298 11.60 -16.40 -12.19
N LEU A 299 10.39 -16.08 -11.75
CA LEU A 299 9.50 -15.16 -12.46
C LEU A 299 10.06 -13.74 -12.50
N LEU A 300 10.52 -13.22 -11.36
CA LEU A 300 11.11 -11.89 -11.26
C LEU A 300 12.39 -11.78 -12.09
N GLU A 301 13.25 -12.81 -12.09
CA GLU A 301 14.44 -12.84 -12.97
C GLU A 301 14.05 -12.83 -14.45
N ALA A 302 12.96 -13.50 -14.84
CA ALA A 302 12.44 -13.43 -16.20
C ALA A 302 11.89 -12.02 -16.54
N CYS A 303 11.22 -11.36 -15.59
CA CYS A 303 10.79 -9.98 -15.74
C CYS A 303 11.97 -9.02 -15.92
N MET A 304 13.09 -9.23 -15.20
CA MET A 304 14.32 -8.45 -15.40
C MET A 304 14.96 -8.65 -16.79
N GLN A 305 14.56 -9.67 -17.55
CA GLN A 305 14.96 -9.86 -18.95
C GLN A 305 14.05 -9.15 -19.96
N VAL A 306 13.12 -8.30 -19.49
CA VAL A 306 12.31 -7.45 -20.35
C VAL A 306 13.00 -6.08 -20.48
N PRO A 307 13.17 -5.53 -21.70
CA PRO A 307 13.73 -4.19 -21.88
C PRO A 307 12.97 -3.13 -21.08
N GLY A 308 13.71 -2.21 -20.48
CA GLY A 308 13.14 -1.11 -19.71
C GLY A 308 12.80 -1.40 -18.25
N VAL A 309 12.84 -2.67 -17.81
CA VAL A 309 12.60 -3.02 -16.41
C VAL A 309 13.80 -2.60 -15.55
N VAL A 310 13.56 -1.73 -14.57
CA VAL A 310 14.57 -1.29 -13.59
C VAL A 310 14.53 -2.13 -12.32
N MET A 311 13.33 -2.58 -11.91
CA MET A 311 13.18 -3.39 -10.71
C MET A 311 11.94 -4.27 -10.75
N ALA A 312 12.03 -5.46 -10.16
CA ALA A 312 10.90 -6.36 -10.00
C ALA A 312 10.94 -7.00 -8.62
N GLY A 313 9.82 -7.03 -7.89
CA GLY A 313 9.79 -7.52 -6.51
C GLY A 313 8.45 -8.08 -6.06
N VAL A 314 8.45 -8.68 -4.86
CA VAL A 314 7.24 -9.20 -4.21
C VAL A 314 6.67 -8.12 -3.27
N PRO A 315 5.44 -7.61 -3.49
CA PRO A 315 4.87 -6.59 -2.63
C PRO A 315 4.34 -7.17 -1.30
N GLY A 316 4.72 -6.53 -0.19
CA GLY A 316 4.14 -6.76 1.13
C GLY A 316 4.50 -8.11 1.78
N GLY A 317 3.82 -8.44 2.88
CA GLY A 317 4.05 -9.69 3.64
C GLY A 317 3.39 -10.94 3.04
N LYS A 318 2.87 -10.85 1.82
CA LYS A 318 2.13 -11.90 1.13
C LYS A 318 3.00 -12.48 0.02
N SER A 319 3.90 -13.36 0.43
CA SER A 319 4.95 -13.89 -0.43
C SER A 319 4.50 -14.80 -1.58
N ILE A 320 3.20 -14.84 -1.87
CA ILE A 320 2.61 -15.66 -2.94
C ILE A 320 1.55 -14.86 -3.73
N ASN A 321 1.06 -13.72 -3.21
CA ASN A 321 -0.16 -13.10 -3.74
C ASN A 321 0.10 -12.05 -4.85
N GLY A 322 1.33 -11.92 -5.32
CA GLY A 322 1.64 -11.05 -6.43
C GLY A 322 3.09 -10.65 -6.53
N TRP A 323 3.37 -9.90 -7.56
CA TRP A 323 4.65 -9.28 -7.85
C TRP A 323 4.40 -7.92 -8.51
N PHE A 324 5.42 -7.09 -8.50
CA PHE A 324 5.41 -5.86 -9.28
C PHE A 324 6.65 -5.78 -10.16
N VAL A 325 6.51 -5.06 -11.27
CA VAL A 325 7.59 -4.68 -12.17
C VAL A 325 7.49 -3.17 -12.36
N LEU A 326 8.65 -2.53 -12.36
CA LEU A 326 8.82 -1.12 -12.63
C LEU A 326 9.94 -0.94 -13.67
#